data_AF-A0AAW5NAX5-F1
#
_entry.id   AF-A0AAW5NAX5-F1
#
_cell.length_a   1.000
_cell.length_b   1.000
_cell.length_c   1.000
_cell.angle_alpha   90.00
_cell.angle_beta   90.00
_cell.angle_gamma   90.00
#
_symmetry.space_group_name_H-M   'P 1'
#
loop_
_entity.id
_entity.type
_entity.pdbx_description
1 polymer ?
#
loop_
_entity_poly.entity_id
_entity_poly.type
_entity_poly.pdbx_seq_one_letter_code
_entity_poly.pdbx_strand_id
1 'polypeptide(L)'
;MKNLLYIISMAILLAACTNDIENDAIQTDILTLTVGDFPAFGEDAATRAIGTTDAGGKSAWEAGDQLLVSVTCQGGDPQYAVMSYNGSTWITTPTLKQTYASYTVTAWYAPAYQWSTTNDGTLALRDGEQAGLDECIMATSNSSPNITFTSREYSRLRIASTSSTQLSVSLTDFTPAGSTTSGSNNYTLTTDSKGNAYLYGTWTTSSNLQVTAQYSASTPTELYNKALSRASASGQSFAADAIPTSEQASNYGSLGDGSEAYPYVLLNATQLTSLSTKSQDNQNITEHFKLGADITLTESWTPITTVDEHGNGNQFLGTFDGDGHTISELKFNLSDYIAGLFGMIGTSGVVKNVKLKDCNMSVSGQVCGGIAGVNYGTIENCHIIGGTITSEFDAGGLAGVCLYGAPRIVACSNSADITGLERVGGIVGVVWDGSLIGCCNTGTVTGNSNMTVGGIVGTDYSQLTACYFSAGNDNGYGTQITNNDWSSAITDMNNALQEAGYNYQYEMGANNLPVIKSTN
;
A
#
# COMPACT_ATOMS: atom_id res chain seq x y z
N MET A 1 -52.44 -100.53 4.49
CA MET A 1 -51.76 -99.85 3.38
C MET A 1 -51.03 -98.64 3.96
N LYS A 2 -49.70 -98.76 3.96
CA LYS A 2 -48.64 -97.72 4.06
C LYS A 2 -48.72 -96.75 5.26
N ASN A 3 -47.96 -97.02 6.33
CA ASN A 3 -46.52 -96.71 6.53
C ASN A 3 -46.32 -95.24 6.89
N LEU A 4 -45.49 -94.79 7.84
CA LEU A 4 -44.56 -95.38 8.83
C LEU A 4 -43.98 -94.12 9.53
N LEU A 5 -44.20 -93.89 10.82
CA LEU A 5 -43.21 -94.02 11.90
C LEU A 5 -41.90 -93.21 11.74
N TYR A 6 -41.65 -92.26 12.67
CA TYR A 6 -40.46 -92.08 13.54
C TYR A 6 -40.42 -90.61 14.05
N ILE A 7 -40.76 -90.28 15.30
CA ILE A 7 -40.06 -90.48 16.60
C ILE A 7 -38.87 -89.52 16.84
N ILE A 8 -39.17 -88.49 17.67
CA ILE A 8 -38.47 -87.97 18.87
C ILE A 8 -37.02 -87.45 18.75
N SER A 9 -36.79 -86.18 19.16
CA SER A 9 -35.83 -85.84 20.26
C SER A 9 -35.79 -84.33 20.64
N MET A 10 -36.44 -84.03 21.76
CA MET A 10 -36.08 -83.15 22.90
C MET A 10 -34.74 -82.37 22.90
N ALA A 11 -34.78 -81.06 23.21
CA ALA A 11 -33.91 -80.33 24.18
C ALA A 11 -34.28 -78.81 24.18
N ILE A 12 -34.87 -78.27 25.26
CA ILE A 12 -34.25 -77.49 26.36
C ILE A 12 -33.98 -76.01 26.02
N LEU A 13 -34.63 -75.15 26.81
CA LEU A 13 -34.47 -73.70 26.95
C LEU A 13 -33.00 -73.25 26.98
N LEU A 14 -32.77 -72.02 26.48
CA LEU A 14 -32.16 -70.95 27.28
C LEU A 14 -32.56 -69.60 26.67
N ALA A 15 -33.16 -68.76 27.51
CA ALA A 15 -33.37 -67.36 27.24
C ALA A 15 -32.01 -66.66 27.11
N ALA A 16 -31.87 -65.80 26.11
CA ALA A 16 -30.79 -64.82 26.06
C ALA A 16 -31.41 -63.46 25.78
N CYS A 17 -31.16 -62.55 26.73
CA CYS A 17 -31.60 -61.18 26.76
C CYS A 17 -31.26 -60.46 25.45
N THR A 18 -32.25 -59.77 24.90
CA THR A 18 -32.05 -58.70 23.93
C THR A 18 -31.30 -57.57 24.64
N ASN A 19 -29.99 -57.49 24.42
CA ASN A 19 -29.29 -56.23 24.60
C ASN A 19 -29.61 -55.39 23.37
N ASP A 20 -30.70 -54.63 23.46
CA ASP A 20 -30.91 -53.47 22.61
C ASP A 20 -29.78 -52.48 22.92
N ILE A 21 -28.72 -52.53 22.12
CA ILE A 21 -27.91 -51.35 21.90
C ILE A 21 -28.76 -50.50 20.98
N GLU A 22 -29.49 -49.54 21.55
CA GLU A 22 -30.02 -48.41 20.79
C GLU A 22 -28.84 -47.78 20.06
N ASN A 23 -28.73 -48.11 18.78
CA ASN A 23 -27.90 -47.37 17.86
C ASN A 23 -28.62 -46.02 17.69
N ASP A 24 -28.17 -45.01 18.43
CA ASP A 24 -28.50 -43.58 18.22
C ASP A 24 -27.94 -43.12 16.87
N ALA A 25 -28.36 -43.78 15.78
CA ALA A 25 -28.17 -43.31 14.43
C ALA A 25 -29.09 -42.10 14.25
N ILE A 26 -28.57 -40.92 14.59
CA ILE A 26 -29.17 -39.68 14.11
C ILE A 26 -29.19 -39.73 12.59
N GLN A 27 -30.34 -39.35 12.04
CA GLN A 27 -30.60 -39.10 10.64
C GLN A 27 -29.41 -38.36 9.99
N THR A 28 -29.01 -38.73 8.77
CA THR A 28 -27.90 -38.10 8.04
C THR A 28 -28.24 -36.66 7.67
N ASP A 29 -28.13 -35.77 8.65
CA ASP A 29 -28.40 -34.35 8.48
C ASP A 29 -27.15 -33.62 7.96
N ILE A 30 -27.42 -32.58 7.19
CA ILE A 30 -26.40 -31.63 6.73
C ILE A 30 -25.91 -30.88 7.97
N LEU A 31 -24.60 -31.01 8.27
CA LEU A 31 -23.98 -30.27 9.35
C LEU A 31 -23.73 -28.84 8.89
N THR A 32 -24.46 -27.89 9.48
CA THR A 32 -24.25 -26.46 9.25
C THR A 32 -23.33 -25.91 10.33
N LEU A 33 -22.15 -25.43 9.91
CA LEU A 33 -21.16 -24.85 10.81
C LEU A 33 -21.36 -23.34 10.93
N THR A 34 -21.05 -22.81 12.11
CA THR A 34 -20.98 -21.35 12.34
C THR A 34 -19.57 -20.96 12.73
N VAL A 35 -19.16 -19.75 12.36
CA VAL A 35 -17.82 -19.21 12.65
C VAL A 35 -17.99 -17.96 13.51
N GLY A 36 -17.28 -17.92 14.63
CA GLY A 36 -17.23 -16.75 15.51
C GLY A 36 -16.38 -15.61 14.94
N ASP A 37 -16.11 -14.62 15.79
CA ASP A 37 -15.30 -13.45 15.43
C ASP A 37 -13.86 -13.81 15.06
N PHE A 38 -13.22 -12.95 14.26
CA PHE A 38 -11.83 -13.11 13.91
C PHE A 38 -10.93 -12.92 15.15
N PRO A 39 -10.01 -13.87 15.45
CA PRO A 39 -9.11 -13.76 16.59
C PRO A 39 -7.96 -12.77 16.29
N ALA A 40 -8.25 -11.48 16.38
CA ALA A 40 -7.23 -10.43 16.21
C ALA A 40 -6.07 -10.62 17.21
N PHE A 41 -4.87 -10.16 16.85
CA PHE A 41 -3.76 -10.12 17.80
C PHE A 41 -4.14 -9.27 19.02
N GLY A 42 -3.70 -9.69 20.22
CA GLY A 42 -3.89 -8.90 21.43
C GLY A 42 -2.95 -7.71 21.39
N GLU A 43 -3.37 -6.61 20.77
CA GLU A 43 -2.52 -5.44 20.58
C GLU A 43 -2.59 -4.53 21.80
N ASP A 44 -1.55 -4.56 22.62
CA ASP A 44 -1.32 -3.56 23.66
C ASP A 44 -0.32 -2.49 23.17
N ALA A 45 -0.26 -1.35 23.87
CA ALA A 45 0.67 -0.27 23.54
C ALA A 45 2.15 -0.67 23.73
N ALA A 46 2.47 -1.85 24.28
CA ALA A 46 3.83 -2.35 24.51
C ALA A 46 4.32 -3.32 23.42
N THR A 47 3.39 -3.93 22.69
CA THR A 47 3.56 -4.67 21.43
C THR A 47 3.49 -3.74 20.22
N ARG A 48 3.06 -2.50 20.45
CA ARG A 48 3.12 -1.36 19.53
C ARG A 48 4.34 -0.46 19.82
N ALA A 49 5.22 -0.33 18.82
CA ALA A 49 6.30 0.67 18.58
C ALA A 49 7.74 0.18 18.87
N ILE A 50 8.74 0.49 18.03
CA ILE A 50 9.09 1.83 17.51
C ILE A 50 8.67 2.00 16.03
N GLY A 51 7.85 2.96 15.56
CA GLY A 51 6.97 3.97 16.17
C GLY A 51 5.60 4.02 15.43
N THR A 52 4.55 3.47 16.06
CA THR A 52 3.24 3.02 15.49
C THR A 52 2.36 4.04 14.76
N THR A 53 1.46 3.64 13.83
CA THR A 53 0.42 2.57 13.97
C THR A 53 0.31 1.54 12.83
N ASP A 54 0.29 0.24 13.19
CA ASP A 54 -0.40 -0.81 12.42
C ASP A 54 -1.90 -0.76 12.75
N ALA A 55 -2.56 0.36 12.43
CA ALA A 55 -4.00 0.53 12.65
C ALA A 55 -4.85 -0.29 11.66
N GLY A 56 -4.22 -1.00 10.71
CA GLY A 56 -4.86 -1.70 9.61
C GLY A 56 -4.68 -3.22 9.60
N GLY A 57 -4.06 -3.81 10.63
CA GLY A 57 -4.01 -5.26 10.78
C GLY A 57 -5.41 -5.88 10.73
N LYS A 58 -5.53 -7.07 10.13
CA LYS A 58 -6.81 -7.77 9.97
C LYS A 58 -7.48 -7.94 11.33
N SER A 59 -8.67 -7.36 11.47
CA SER A 59 -9.47 -7.36 12.71
C SER A 59 -10.83 -8.04 12.55
N ALA A 60 -11.20 -8.38 11.32
CA ALA A 60 -12.46 -9.03 10.98
C ALA A 60 -12.28 -9.96 9.77
N TRP A 61 -13.27 -10.81 9.52
CA TRP A 61 -13.35 -11.60 8.30
C TRP A 61 -13.67 -10.73 7.09
N GLU A 62 -13.00 -11.01 5.97
CA GLU A 62 -13.11 -10.27 4.71
C GLU A 62 -13.51 -11.20 3.58
N ALA A 63 -14.25 -10.67 2.60
CA ALA A 63 -14.68 -11.46 1.46
C ALA A 63 -13.48 -12.10 0.76
N GLY A 64 -13.52 -13.41 0.56
CA GLY A 64 -12.40 -14.20 0.03
C GLY A 64 -11.68 -15.04 1.09
N ASP A 65 -11.87 -14.79 2.40
CA ASP A 65 -11.28 -15.61 3.45
C ASP A 65 -11.75 -17.06 3.39
N GLN A 66 -10.85 -17.99 3.70
CA GLN A 66 -11.11 -19.42 3.67
C GLN A 66 -10.70 -20.11 4.97
N LEU A 67 -11.52 -21.07 5.41
CA LEU A 67 -11.18 -22.03 6.45
C LEU A 67 -11.09 -23.43 5.86
N LEU A 68 -10.07 -24.17 6.25
CA LEU A 68 -9.97 -25.61 6.02
C LEU A 68 -10.64 -26.30 7.20
N VAL A 69 -11.62 -27.17 6.96
CA VAL A 69 -12.40 -27.80 8.04
C VAL A 69 -12.44 -29.31 7.89
N SER A 70 -12.20 -30.00 9.01
CA SER A 70 -12.36 -31.44 9.16
C SER A 70 -13.48 -31.74 10.18
N VAL A 71 -14.32 -32.71 9.86
CA VAL A 71 -15.36 -33.23 10.76
C VAL A 71 -15.26 -34.74 10.86
N THR A 72 -15.05 -35.23 12.08
CA THR A 72 -14.96 -36.66 12.37
C THR A 72 -16.08 -37.05 13.32
N CYS A 73 -17.05 -37.81 12.82
CA CYS A 73 -18.09 -38.39 13.67
C CYS A 73 -17.54 -39.64 14.38
N GLN A 74 -18.06 -39.96 15.57
CA GLN A 74 -17.59 -41.11 16.36
C GLN A 74 -17.62 -42.40 15.54
N GLY A 75 -16.46 -43.06 15.39
CA GLY A 75 -16.33 -44.32 14.64
C GLY A 75 -16.45 -44.20 13.11
N GLY A 76 -16.54 -42.98 12.57
CA GLY A 76 -16.54 -42.72 11.13
C GLY A 76 -15.23 -42.13 10.62
N ASP A 77 -15.07 -42.14 9.29
CA ASP A 77 -13.95 -41.47 8.62
C ASP A 77 -14.12 -39.94 8.67
N PRO A 78 -13.01 -39.17 8.74
CA PRO A 78 -13.06 -37.73 8.67
C PRO A 78 -13.60 -37.23 7.31
N GLN A 79 -14.36 -36.14 7.36
CA GLN A 79 -14.83 -35.40 6.19
C GLN A 79 -14.10 -34.07 6.11
N TYR A 80 -13.66 -33.67 4.92
CA TYR A 80 -12.89 -32.43 4.71
C TYR A 80 -13.67 -31.47 3.81
N ALA A 81 -13.61 -30.18 4.14
CA ALA A 81 -14.20 -29.12 3.34
C ALA A 81 -13.40 -27.83 3.41
N VAL A 82 -13.71 -26.92 2.49
CA VAL A 82 -13.30 -25.52 2.52
C VAL A 82 -14.55 -24.69 2.81
N MET A 83 -14.49 -23.84 3.82
CA MET A 83 -15.48 -22.79 4.06
C MET A 83 -14.95 -21.48 3.45
N SER A 84 -15.75 -20.77 2.66
CA SER A 84 -15.36 -19.47 2.06
C SER A 84 -16.31 -18.38 2.50
N TYR A 85 -15.78 -17.22 2.91
CA TYR A 85 -16.55 -16.07 3.33
C TYR A 85 -16.83 -15.16 2.13
N ASN A 86 -18.10 -14.88 1.85
CA ASN A 86 -18.50 -14.01 0.73
C ASN A 86 -18.66 -12.53 1.10
N GLY A 87 -18.25 -12.15 2.32
CA GLY A 87 -18.47 -10.81 2.88
C GLY A 87 -19.71 -10.71 3.78
N SER A 88 -20.52 -11.76 3.89
CA SER A 88 -21.68 -11.80 4.80
C SER A 88 -21.89 -13.16 5.46
N THR A 89 -21.65 -14.26 4.75
CA THR A 89 -21.89 -15.63 5.22
C THR A 89 -20.78 -16.57 4.78
N TRP A 90 -20.60 -17.66 5.54
CA TRP A 90 -19.71 -18.75 5.18
C TRP A 90 -20.41 -19.81 4.33
N ILE A 91 -19.77 -20.20 3.22
CA ILE A 91 -20.25 -21.24 2.31
C ILE A 91 -19.30 -22.43 2.40
N THR A 92 -19.83 -23.63 2.67
CA THR A 92 -19.02 -24.85 2.88
C THR A 92 -19.07 -25.76 1.65
N THR A 93 -17.91 -26.14 1.12
CA THR A 93 -17.79 -27.03 -0.05
C THR A 93 -16.71 -28.11 0.18
N PRO A 94 -17.01 -29.41 0.03
CA PRO A 94 -18.36 -29.99 -0.13
C PRO A 94 -19.19 -29.88 1.15
N THR A 95 -20.47 -30.24 1.08
CA THR A 95 -21.35 -30.30 2.26
C THR A 95 -20.88 -31.38 3.24
N LEU A 96 -20.77 -31.02 4.53
CA LEU A 96 -20.41 -31.92 5.62
C LEU A 96 -21.66 -32.57 6.21
N LYS A 97 -21.55 -33.83 6.63
CA LYS A 97 -22.66 -34.59 7.22
C LYS A 97 -22.39 -34.93 8.67
N GLN A 98 -23.44 -34.88 9.48
CA GLN A 98 -23.41 -35.42 10.83
C GLN A 98 -24.09 -36.79 10.82
N THR A 99 -23.30 -37.86 10.96
CA THR A 99 -23.81 -39.24 11.00
C THR A 99 -24.04 -39.75 12.42
N TYR A 100 -23.47 -39.08 13.42
CA TYR A 100 -23.60 -39.42 14.84
C TYR A 100 -23.76 -38.17 15.71
N ALA A 101 -24.39 -38.31 16.88
CA ALA A 101 -24.53 -37.23 17.86
C ALA A 101 -23.17 -36.67 18.31
N SER A 102 -22.21 -37.55 18.50
CA SER A 102 -20.84 -37.23 18.90
C SER A 102 -19.95 -37.05 17.68
N TYR A 103 -19.31 -35.90 17.58
CA TYR A 103 -18.35 -35.58 16.52
C TYR A 103 -17.32 -34.55 17.01
N THR A 104 -16.22 -34.41 16.27
CA THR A 104 -15.21 -33.36 16.47
C THR A 104 -15.14 -32.53 15.20
N VAL A 105 -15.15 -31.21 15.34
CA VAL A 105 -14.84 -30.26 14.26
C VAL A 105 -13.48 -29.67 14.53
N THR A 106 -12.59 -29.72 13.54
CA THR A 106 -11.32 -29.00 13.56
C THR A 106 -11.28 -28.05 12.38
N ALA A 107 -10.93 -26.80 12.63
CA ALA A 107 -10.87 -25.76 11.61
C ALA A 107 -9.53 -25.02 11.66
N TRP A 108 -9.01 -24.67 10.49
CA TRP A 108 -7.79 -23.90 10.32
C TRP A 108 -8.05 -22.67 9.48
N TYR A 109 -7.66 -21.49 9.99
CA TYR A 109 -7.42 -20.32 9.15
C TYR A 109 -5.94 -20.31 8.79
N ALA A 110 -5.64 -20.67 7.55
CA ALA A 110 -4.28 -20.90 7.06
C ALA A 110 -4.17 -20.56 5.56
N PRO A 111 -4.07 -19.26 5.18
CA PRO A 111 -4.08 -18.81 3.78
C PRO A 111 -2.98 -19.42 2.91
N ALA A 112 -1.80 -19.70 3.47
CA ALA A 112 -0.70 -20.36 2.76
C ALA A 112 -0.93 -21.87 2.50
N TYR A 113 -2.00 -22.45 3.03
CA TYR A 113 -2.23 -23.90 3.04
C TYR A 113 -3.46 -24.32 2.25
N GLN A 114 -3.50 -25.60 1.89
CA GLN A 114 -4.62 -26.30 1.27
C GLN A 114 -4.67 -27.74 1.78
N TRP A 115 -5.80 -28.41 1.58
CA TRP A 115 -5.88 -29.86 1.83
C TRP A 115 -4.91 -30.60 0.91
N SER A 116 -4.15 -31.54 1.46
CA SER A 116 -3.27 -32.40 0.69
C SER A 116 -4.05 -33.21 -0.35
N THR A 117 -3.49 -33.37 -1.54
CA THR A 117 -4.07 -34.17 -2.63
C THR A 117 -4.10 -35.67 -2.33
N THR A 118 -3.43 -36.11 -1.27
CA THR A 118 -3.42 -37.51 -0.81
C THR A 118 -4.68 -37.88 -0.01
N ASN A 119 -5.57 -36.91 0.29
CA ASN A 119 -6.81 -37.10 1.07
C ASN A 119 -6.61 -37.77 2.44
N ASP A 120 -5.41 -37.66 3.01
CA ASP A 120 -5.05 -38.21 4.32
C ASP A 120 -5.37 -37.27 5.49
N GLY A 121 -5.99 -36.12 5.21
CA GLY A 121 -6.31 -35.10 6.22
C GLY A 121 -5.13 -34.26 6.65
N THR A 122 -4.04 -34.26 5.89
CA THR A 122 -2.90 -33.36 6.12
C THR A 122 -3.05 -32.05 5.34
N LEU A 123 -2.47 -30.99 5.89
CA LEU A 123 -2.34 -29.69 5.23
C LEU A 123 -1.05 -29.66 4.42
N ALA A 124 -1.14 -29.21 3.18
CA ALA A 124 -0.01 -28.95 2.31
C ALA A 124 0.09 -27.43 2.05
N LEU A 125 1.31 -26.91 1.90
CA LEU A 125 1.51 -25.55 1.42
C LEU A 125 0.98 -25.42 -0.02
N ARG A 126 0.43 -24.26 -0.36
CA ARG A 126 0.10 -23.91 -1.74
C ARG A 126 1.39 -23.71 -2.54
N ASP A 127 1.29 -23.87 -3.86
CA ASP A 127 2.44 -23.70 -4.74
C ASP A 127 3.04 -22.30 -4.60
N GLY A 128 4.34 -22.24 -4.30
CA GLY A 128 5.07 -20.98 -4.10
C GLY A 128 5.00 -20.39 -2.68
N GLU A 129 4.19 -20.97 -1.79
CA GLU A 129 4.08 -20.50 -0.40
C GLU A 129 5.11 -21.16 0.52
N GLN A 130 5.41 -20.46 1.62
CA GLN A 130 6.30 -20.95 2.68
C GLN A 130 5.63 -20.79 4.05
N ALA A 131 5.80 -21.80 4.91
CA ALA A 131 5.30 -21.74 6.27
C ALA A 131 5.85 -20.50 7.00
N GLY A 132 4.98 -19.78 7.72
CA GLY A 132 5.32 -18.58 8.48
C GLY A 132 5.26 -17.27 7.72
N LEU A 133 4.96 -17.29 6.40
CA LEU A 133 4.61 -16.08 5.65
C LEU A 133 3.21 -15.58 5.98
N ASP A 134 2.31 -16.50 6.36
CA ASP A 134 0.92 -16.21 6.71
C ASP A 134 0.53 -16.76 8.09
N GLU A 135 -0.62 -16.29 8.55
CA GLU A 135 -1.26 -16.79 9.75
C GLU A 135 -1.66 -18.28 9.61
N CYS A 136 -1.54 -19.03 10.71
CA CYS A 136 -2.02 -20.40 10.80
C CYS A 136 -2.60 -20.64 12.19
N ILE A 137 -3.93 -20.48 12.33
CA ILE A 137 -4.65 -20.61 13.60
C ILE A 137 -5.56 -21.82 13.53
N MET A 138 -5.64 -22.59 14.60
CA MET A 138 -6.49 -23.77 14.72
C MET A 138 -7.57 -23.57 15.76
N ALA A 139 -8.75 -24.12 15.50
CA ALA A 139 -9.83 -24.25 16.48
C ALA A 139 -10.35 -25.70 16.47
N THR A 140 -10.73 -26.19 17.64
CA THR A 140 -11.32 -27.52 17.80
C THR A 140 -12.55 -27.43 18.69
N SER A 141 -13.66 -28.03 18.25
CA SER A 141 -14.88 -28.17 19.04
C SER A 141 -15.32 -29.62 19.10
N ASN A 142 -15.89 -30.03 20.24
CA ASN A 142 -16.44 -31.37 20.44
C ASN A 142 -17.95 -31.28 20.56
N SER A 143 -18.65 -32.06 19.76
CA SER A 143 -20.12 -32.15 19.70
C SER A 143 -20.80 -30.77 19.60
N SER A 144 -20.18 -29.85 18.87
CA SER A 144 -20.64 -28.48 18.68
C SER A 144 -20.34 -28.02 17.25
N PRO A 145 -21.31 -27.44 16.53
CA PRO A 145 -21.09 -26.94 15.17
C PRO A 145 -20.40 -25.56 15.14
N ASN A 146 -20.13 -24.96 16.30
CA ASN A 146 -19.56 -23.62 16.39
C ASN A 146 -18.03 -23.70 16.34
N ILE A 147 -17.43 -23.01 15.38
CA ILE A 147 -15.99 -22.80 15.26
C ILE A 147 -15.66 -21.48 15.96
N THR A 148 -14.87 -21.54 17.02
CA THR A 148 -14.42 -20.36 17.76
C THR A 148 -12.90 -20.44 17.93
N PHE A 149 -12.19 -19.47 17.37
CA PHE A 149 -10.75 -19.34 17.56
C PHE A 149 -10.50 -18.56 18.86
N THR A 150 -9.78 -19.16 19.81
CA THR A 150 -9.61 -18.56 21.15
C THR A 150 -8.30 -17.80 21.30
N SER A 151 -7.17 -18.40 20.89
CA SER A 151 -5.84 -17.82 21.10
C SER A 151 -4.84 -18.30 20.06
N ARG A 152 -3.90 -17.42 19.69
CA ARG A 152 -2.78 -17.76 18.82
C ARG A 152 -1.65 -18.31 19.67
N GLU A 153 -1.09 -19.44 19.29
CA GLU A 153 0.04 -20.04 20.03
C GLU A 153 1.41 -19.48 19.58
N TYR A 154 1.42 -18.58 18.61
CA TYR A 154 2.60 -17.96 18.02
C TYR A 154 2.54 -16.43 18.09
N SER A 155 3.63 -15.78 17.69
CA SER A 155 3.74 -14.33 17.56
C SER A 155 3.77 -13.88 16.10
N ARG A 156 3.40 -12.62 15.89
CA ARG A 156 3.66 -11.89 14.65
C ARG A 156 4.93 -11.05 14.81
N LEU A 157 5.87 -11.16 13.89
CA LEU A 157 7.03 -10.28 13.77
C LEU A 157 6.82 -9.37 12.57
N ARG A 158 6.57 -8.08 12.84
CA ARG A 158 6.52 -7.03 11.83
C ARG A 158 7.93 -6.51 11.54
N ILE A 159 8.29 -6.42 10.28
CA ILE A 159 9.57 -5.88 9.82
C ILE A 159 9.24 -4.61 9.03
N ALA A 160 9.61 -3.46 9.59
CA ALA A 160 9.40 -2.17 8.96
C ALA A 160 10.62 -1.79 8.11
N SER A 161 10.40 -1.38 6.87
CA SER A 161 11.41 -0.85 5.95
C SER A 161 10.74 0.12 4.96
N THR A 162 11.42 0.43 3.86
CA THR A 162 10.87 1.25 2.78
C THR A 162 9.76 0.50 2.04
N SER A 163 8.78 1.22 1.47
CA SER A 163 7.63 0.63 0.77
C SER A 163 8.06 -0.16 -0.48
N SER A 164 7.29 -1.20 -0.83
CA SER A 164 7.48 -2.01 -2.05
C SER A 164 8.92 -2.52 -2.23
N THR A 165 9.58 -2.85 -1.13
CA THR A 165 10.99 -3.27 -1.10
C THR A 165 11.06 -4.75 -0.81
N GLN A 166 11.80 -5.47 -1.66
CA GLN A 166 12.07 -6.89 -1.43
C GLN A 166 13.11 -7.04 -0.30
N LEU A 167 12.74 -7.82 0.71
CA LEU A 167 13.57 -8.15 1.85
C LEU A 167 13.96 -9.63 1.79
N SER A 168 15.21 -9.92 2.16
CA SER A 168 15.63 -11.26 2.57
C SER A 168 15.76 -11.27 4.09
N VAL A 169 14.99 -12.14 4.73
CA VAL A 169 14.89 -12.21 6.19
C VAL A 169 15.36 -13.57 6.65
N SER A 170 16.38 -13.59 7.51
CA SER A 170 16.83 -14.80 8.20
C SER A 170 16.54 -14.67 9.68
N LEU A 171 15.95 -15.70 10.28
CA LEU A 171 15.74 -15.78 11.72
C LEU A 171 16.17 -17.16 12.21
N THR A 172 17.18 -17.20 13.08
CA THR A 172 17.67 -18.47 13.63
C THR A 172 16.75 -19.01 14.72
N ASP A 173 16.70 -20.33 14.88
CA ASP A 173 15.83 -21.02 15.85
C ASP A 173 14.34 -20.62 15.73
N PHE A 174 13.89 -20.32 14.51
CA PHE A 174 12.51 -19.92 14.23
C PHE A 174 11.65 -21.14 13.92
N THR A 175 10.50 -21.24 14.58
CA THR A 175 9.47 -22.23 14.25
C THR A 175 8.28 -21.51 13.61
N PRO A 176 8.05 -21.67 12.30
CA PRO A 176 6.93 -21.04 11.61
C PRO A 176 5.57 -21.43 12.20
N ALA A 177 4.59 -20.54 12.14
CA ALA A 177 3.20 -20.86 12.47
C ALA A 177 2.71 -22.02 11.59
N GLY A 178 2.04 -23.01 12.20
CA GLY A 178 1.62 -24.24 11.53
C GLY A 178 2.72 -25.29 11.35
N SER A 179 3.94 -25.04 11.85
CA SER A 179 5.05 -26.00 11.84
C SER A 179 5.41 -26.49 13.24
N THR A 180 5.94 -27.71 13.31
CA THR A 180 6.57 -28.27 14.53
C THR A 180 8.10 -28.30 14.45
N THR A 181 8.67 -27.92 13.30
CA THR A 181 10.13 -27.90 13.07
C THR A 181 10.68 -26.49 13.21
N SER A 182 11.70 -26.36 14.07
CA SER A 182 12.52 -25.17 14.21
C SER A 182 13.73 -25.23 13.27
N GLY A 183 14.16 -24.08 12.76
CA GLY A 183 15.37 -23.99 11.94
C GLY A 183 15.77 -22.55 11.64
N SER A 184 16.83 -22.41 10.83
CA SER A 184 17.24 -21.14 10.24
C SER A 184 16.75 -21.11 8.80
N ASN A 185 15.65 -20.40 8.57
CA ASN A 185 15.07 -20.25 7.25
C ASN A 185 15.33 -18.84 6.73
N ASN A 186 15.52 -18.73 5.42
CA ASN A 186 15.52 -17.46 4.71
C ASN A 186 14.15 -17.27 4.06
N TYR A 187 13.57 -16.09 4.26
CA TYR A 187 12.29 -15.70 3.69
C TYR A 187 12.52 -14.54 2.73
N THR A 188 11.89 -14.61 1.57
CA THR A 188 11.78 -13.46 0.66
C THR A 188 10.43 -12.81 0.91
N LEU A 189 10.45 -11.58 1.45
CA LEU A 189 9.25 -10.79 1.72
C LEU A 189 9.25 -9.55 0.84
N THR A 190 8.08 -8.96 0.61
CA THR A 190 7.98 -7.61 0.02
C THR A 190 7.16 -6.77 0.96
N THR A 191 7.67 -5.59 1.30
CA THR A 191 6.93 -4.65 2.15
C THR A 191 5.71 -4.12 1.43
N ASP A 192 4.62 -3.94 2.17
CA ASP A 192 3.41 -3.29 1.67
C ASP A 192 3.63 -1.79 1.38
N SER A 193 2.58 -1.11 0.90
CA SER A 193 2.58 0.35 0.65
C SER A 193 2.81 1.19 1.91
N LYS A 194 2.80 0.58 3.10
CA LYS A 194 3.13 1.21 4.39
C LYS A 194 4.50 0.80 4.90
N GLY A 195 5.30 0.09 4.10
CA GLY A 195 6.65 -0.35 4.47
C GLY A 195 6.70 -1.54 5.43
N ASN A 196 5.64 -2.35 5.56
CA ASN A 196 5.59 -3.47 6.49
C ASN A 196 5.66 -4.83 5.78
N ALA A 197 6.45 -5.74 6.34
CA ALA A 197 6.43 -7.17 6.04
C ALA A 197 6.23 -7.97 7.33
N TYR A 198 5.76 -9.21 7.23
CA TYR A 198 5.36 -9.99 8.40
C TYR A 198 5.92 -11.42 8.36
N LEU A 199 6.30 -11.92 9.53
CA LEU A 199 6.56 -13.34 9.78
C LEU A 199 5.70 -13.81 10.96
N TYR A 200 5.24 -15.05 10.90
CA TYR A 200 4.38 -15.66 11.90
C TYR A 200 5.04 -16.92 12.45
N GLY A 201 5.27 -16.98 13.74
CA GLY A 201 5.93 -18.12 14.37
C GLY A 201 6.42 -17.85 15.78
N THR A 202 7.30 -18.73 16.27
CA THR A 202 7.94 -18.62 17.57
C THR A 202 9.46 -18.57 17.43
N TRP A 203 10.11 -17.89 18.36
CA TRP A 203 11.55 -17.71 18.45
C TRP A 203 11.97 -17.52 19.91
N THR A 204 13.26 -17.66 20.20
CA THR A 204 13.78 -17.53 21.55
C THR A 204 14.73 -16.33 21.67
N THR A 205 15.28 -16.09 22.86
CA THR A 205 16.32 -15.07 23.06
C THR A 205 17.69 -15.48 22.50
N SER A 206 17.87 -16.72 22.02
CA SER A 206 19.08 -17.12 21.26
C SER A 206 18.97 -16.77 19.77
N SER A 207 17.77 -16.48 19.28
CA SER A 207 17.52 -16.18 17.88
C SER A 207 18.21 -14.89 17.44
N ASN A 208 18.78 -14.90 16.25
CA ASN A 208 19.33 -13.73 15.57
C ASN A 208 18.47 -13.41 14.35
N LEU A 209 18.03 -12.16 14.26
CA LEU A 209 17.32 -11.63 13.10
C LEU A 209 18.32 -10.90 12.21
N GLN A 210 18.40 -11.34 10.95
CA GLN A 210 19.08 -10.64 9.87
C GLN A 210 18.06 -10.22 8.81
N VAL A 211 18.13 -8.96 8.39
CA VAL A 211 17.32 -8.41 7.30
C VAL A 211 18.24 -7.71 6.33
N THR A 212 18.16 -8.10 5.06
CA THR A 212 18.77 -7.39 3.95
C THR A 212 17.69 -6.91 2.97
N ALA A 213 17.91 -5.77 2.33
CA ALA A 213 17.04 -5.26 1.27
C ALA A 213 17.72 -5.33 -0.09
N GLN A 214 16.94 -5.65 -1.11
CA GLN A 214 17.37 -5.62 -2.49
C GLN A 214 17.15 -4.21 -3.07
N TYR A 215 18.16 -3.34 -2.94
CA TYR A 215 18.16 -2.01 -3.57
C TYR A 215 18.99 -1.95 -4.87
N SER A 216 19.56 -3.04 -5.34
CA SER A 216 20.27 -3.10 -6.63
C SER A 216 20.24 -4.53 -7.14
N ALA A 217 20.56 -4.78 -8.41
CA ALA A 217 20.64 -6.16 -8.91
C ALA A 217 21.82 -6.96 -8.34
N SER A 218 22.90 -6.30 -7.93
CA SER A 218 24.20 -6.93 -7.70
C SER A 218 24.55 -7.14 -6.23
N THR A 219 24.06 -6.31 -5.32
CA THR A 219 24.43 -6.38 -3.90
C THR A 219 23.26 -5.96 -2.99
N PRO A 220 22.77 -6.87 -2.13
CA PRO A 220 21.81 -6.52 -1.07
C PRO A 220 22.44 -5.62 0.00
N THR A 221 21.65 -4.73 0.57
CA THR A 221 22.07 -3.87 1.69
C THR A 221 21.64 -4.52 3.01
N GLU A 222 22.57 -4.76 3.94
CA GLU A 222 22.23 -5.25 5.29
C GLU A 222 21.61 -4.11 6.11
N LEU A 223 20.38 -4.28 6.56
CA LEU A 223 19.61 -3.27 7.30
C LEU A 223 19.58 -3.56 8.80
N TYR A 224 19.59 -4.84 9.14
CA TYR A 224 19.46 -5.30 10.50
C TYR A 224 20.20 -6.63 10.66
N ASN A 225 21.01 -6.75 11.71
CA ASN A 225 21.65 -8.02 12.07
C ASN A 225 21.93 -8.02 13.57
N LYS A 226 20.98 -8.53 14.37
CA LYS A 226 21.07 -8.49 15.84
C LYS A 226 20.41 -9.71 16.47
N ALA A 227 20.98 -10.12 17.60
CA ALA A 227 20.33 -11.07 18.51
C ALA A 227 19.06 -10.46 19.10
N LEU A 228 17.98 -11.24 19.15
CA LEU A 228 16.71 -10.80 19.71
C LEU A 228 16.79 -10.75 21.24
N SER A 229 16.42 -9.60 21.81
CA SER A 229 16.43 -9.37 23.26
C SER A 229 15.18 -9.93 23.97
N ARG A 230 14.20 -10.42 23.21
CA ARG A 230 12.92 -10.95 23.69
C ARG A 230 12.51 -12.19 22.90
N ALA A 231 12.07 -13.23 23.59
CA ALA A 231 11.43 -14.39 22.98
C ALA A 231 10.01 -14.06 22.51
N SER A 232 9.50 -14.84 21.57
CA SER A 232 8.09 -14.80 21.16
C SER A 232 7.16 -15.15 22.33
N ALA A 233 5.91 -14.69 22.25
CA ALA A 233 4.84 -15.08 23.16
C ALA A 233 3.52 -15.24 22.41
N SER A 234 2.71 -16.20 22.85
CA SER A 234 1.41 -16.54 22.25
C SER A 234 0.52 -15.30 22.13
N GLY A 235 0.07 -15.01 20.90
CA GLY A 235 -0.85 -13.91 20.61
C GLY A 235 -0.25 -12.51 20.66
N GLN A 236 1.07 -12.38 20.78
CA GLN A 236 1.76 -11.09 20.79
C GLN A 236 2.31 -10.69 19.42
N SER A 237 2.42 -9.39 19.21
CA SER A 237 3.08 -8.80 18.04
C SER A 237 4.38 -8.11 18.45
N PHE A 238 5.40 -8.23 17.62
CA PHE A 238 6.71 -7.61 17.79
C PHE A 238 7.07 -6.81 16.54
N ALA A 239 7.97 -5.84 16.67
CA ALA A 239 8.43 -5.04 15.54
C ALA A 239 9.96 -4.95 15.50
N ALA A 240 10.52 -5.10 14.31
CA ALA A 240 11.90 -4.78 13.98
C ALA A 240 11.92 -3.61 12.99
N ASP A 241 12.72 -2.60 13.30
CA ASP A 241 12.97 -1.47 12.41
C ASP A 241 14.21 -1.78 11.56
N ALA A 242 13.97 -2.14 10.31
CA ALA A 242 14.97 -2.40 9.28
C ALA A 242 14.96 -1.27 8.23
N ILE A 243 14.80 -0.02 8.68
CA ILE A 243 15.02 1.15 7.81
C ILE A 243 16.53 1.42 7.70
N PRO A 244 17.03 1.82 6.52
CA PRO A 244 18.44 2.19 6.35
C PRO A 244 18.91 3.27 7.33
N THR A 245 20.12 3.11 7.85
CA THR A 245 20.75 4.10 8.74
C THR A 245 21.18 5.36 7.99
N SER A 246 21.45 6.46 8.71
CA SER A 246 21.95 7.69 8.09
C SER A 246 23.29 7.51 7.35
N GLU A 247 24.12 6.56 7.77
CA GLU A 247 25.37 6.23 7.07
C GLU A 247 25.08 5.61 5.69
N GLN A 248 24.11 4.70 5.64
CA GLN A 248 23.64 4.04 4.42
C GLN A 248 22.81 4.97 3.53
N ALA A 249 22.23 6.02 4.10
CA ALA A 249 21.39 7.00 3.42
C ALA A 249 22.09 8.37 3.32
N SER A 250 23.36 8.38 2.93
CA SER A 250 24.22 9.59 3.01
C SER A 250 24.16 10.49 1.77
N ASN A 251 23.82 9.95 0.59
CA ASN A 251 23.62 10.69 -0.65
C ASN A 251 22.53 10.02 -1.51
N TYR A 252 22.08 10.71 -2.57
CA TYR A 252 20.99 10.23 -3.44
C TYR A 252 21.27 8.84 -4.02
N GLY A 253 22.54 8.52 -4.29
CA GLY A 253 22.96 7.27 -4.92
C GLY A 253 23.26 6.13 -3.95
N SER A 254 23.01 6.30 -2.64
CA SER A 254 23.43 5.31 -1.62
C SER A 254 22.49 4.10 -1.50
N LEU A 255 21.23 4.25 -1.90
CA LEU A 255 20.20 3.21 -1.86
C LEU A 255 19.51 3.21 -3.20
N GLY A 256 19.65 2.14 -3.98
CA GLY A 256 19.23 2.12 -5.38
C GLY A 256 20.45 2.03 -6.30
N ASP A 257 20.21 1.64 -7.55
CA ASP A 257 21.18 1.84 -8.64
C ASP A 257 20.67 2.83 -9.70
N GLY A 258 19.50 3.41 -9.48
CA GLY A 258 18.89 4.42 -10.36
C GLY A 258 18.19 3.82 -11.59
N SER A 259 18.18 2.48 -11.72
CA SER A 259 17.38 1.80 -12.73
C SER A 259 15.88 1.83 -12.39
N GLU A 260 15.02 1.54 -13.36
CA GLU A 260 13.58 1.46 -13.14
C GLU A 260 13.19 0.37 -12.13
N ALA A 261 13.91 -0.76 -12.14
CA ALA A 261 13.70 -1.86 -11.20
C ALA A 261 14.19 -1.53 -9.77
N TYR A 262 15.24 -0.72 -9.66
CA TYR A 262 15.85 -0.34 -8.39
C TYR A 262 16.12 1.17 -8.34
N PRO A 263 15.06 1.99 -8.26
CA PRO A 263 15.19 3.44 -8.23
C PRO A 263 15.98 3.86 -6.99
N TYR A 264 16.62 5.03 -7.07
CA TYR A 264 17.24 5.65 -5.91
C TYR A 264 16.19 5.99 -4.86
N VAL A 265 16.36 5.49 -3.63
CA VAL A 265 15.42 5.68 -2.52
C VAL A 265 15.90 6.81 -1.62
N LEU A 266 15.11 7.88 -1.54
CA LEU A 266 15.41 9.08 -0.77
C LEU A 266 14.63 9.06 0.54
N LEU A 267 15.36 8.99 1.66
CA LEU A 267 14.81 8.88 3.02
C LEU A 267 14.96 10.17 3.83
N ASN A 268 15.79 11.10 3.37
CA ASN A 268 16.13 12.29 4.15
C ASN A 268 16.53 13.47 3.28
N ALA A 269 16.57 14.65 3.92
CA ALA A 269 16.92 15.91 3.28
C ALA A 269 18.34 15.91 2.69
N THR A 270 19.32 15.24 3.32
CA THR A 270 20.69 15.17 2.79
C THR A 270 20.74 14.50 1.43
N GLN A 271 20.03 13.37 1.27
CA GLN A 271 19.95 12.69 -0.03
C GLN A 271 19.26 13.55 -1.08
N LEU A 272 18.12 14.15 -0.73
CA LEU A 272 17.37 15.02 -1.65
C LEU A 272 18.18 16.27 -2.07
N THR A 273 18.88 16.91 -1.14
CA THR A 273 19.79 18.03 -1.44
C THR A 273 20.95 17.56 -2.31
N SER A 274 21.54 16.40 -2.06
CA SER A 274 22.62 15.89 -2.91
C SER A 274 22.16 15.61 -4.35
N LEU A 275 20.90 15.19 -4.54
CA LEU A 275 20.32 15.07 -5.88
C LEU A 275 20.23 16.45 -6.55
N SER A 276 19.76 17.47 -5.83
CA SER A 276 19.70 18.82 -6.38
C SER A 276 21.06 19.32 -6.85
N THR A 277 22.15 18.99 -6.14
CA THR A 277 23.51 19.40 -6.52
C THR A 277 24.01 18.72 -7.80
N LYS A 278 23.45 17.56 -8.17
CA LYS A 278 23.74 16.91 -9.47
C LYS A 278 23.40 17.81 -10.66
N SER A 279 22.49 18.78 -10.47
CA SER A 279 22.19 19.78 -11.49
C SER A 279 23.42 20.53 -11.99
N GLN A 280 24.45 20.70 -11.14
CA GLN A 280 25.70 21.41 -11.45
C GLN A 280 26.56 20.68 -12.49
N ASP A 281 26.31 19.38 -12.74
CA ASP A 281 27.03 18.61 -13.75
C ASP A 281 26.63 19.01 -15.18
N ASN A 282 25.58 19.84 -15.32
CA ASN A 282 25.00 20.30 -16.58
C ASN A 282 24.65 19.15 -17.55
N GLN A 283 24.35 17.97 -16.98
CA GLN A 283 23.90 16.79 -17.70
C GLN A 283 22.44 16.48 -17.35
N ASN A 284 21.73 15.91 -18.32
CA ASN A 284 20.39 15.40 -18.09
C ASN A 284 20.42 14.27 -17.05
N ILE A 285 19.39 14.24 -16.22
CA ILE A 285 19.22 13.22 -15.18
C ILE A 285 18.23 12.19 -15.73
N THR A 286 18.70 10.99 -16.03
CA THR A 286 17.88 9.90 -16.60
C THR A 286 17.50 8.84 -15.58
N GLU A 287 18.08 8.89 -14.39
CA GLU A 287 17.84 7.90 -13.34
C GLU A 287 16.46 8.04 -12.70
N HIS A 288 16.00 6.96 -12.08
CA HIS A 288 14.72 6.91 -11.39
C HIS A 288 14.91 7.06 -9.88
N PHE A 289 13.97 7.75 -9.24
CA PHE A 289 13.99 8.12 -7.84
C PHE A 289 12.62 7.83 -7.22
N LYS A 290 12.61 7.41 -5.96
CA LYS A 290 11.42 7.40 -5.13
C LYS A 290 11.70 7.96 -3.74
N LEU A 291 10.73 8.60 -3.12
CA LEU A 291 10.78 8.87 -1.70
C LEU A 291 10.51 7.57 -0.93
N GLY A 292 11.18 7.37 0.20
CA GLY A 292 10.88 6.27 1.14
C GLY A 292 10.56 6.77 2.55
N ALA A 293 10.44 8.09 2.72
CA ALA A 293 10.02 8.76 3.95
C ALA A 293 9.53 10.17 3.63
N ASP A 294 8.76 10.75 4.57
CA ASP A 294 8.51 12.19 4.56
C ASP A 294 9.81 12.95 4.82
N ILE A 295 10.07 13.98 4.02
CA ILE A 295 11.30 14.79 4.09
C ILE A 295 10.94 16.22 4.44
N THR A 296 11.50 16.76 5.51
CA THR A 296 11.41 18.19 5.82
C THR A 296 12.74 18.85 5.43
N LEU A 297 12.69 19.83 4.53
CA LEU A 297 13.85 20.62 4.13
C LEU A 297 14.08 21.76 5.13
N THR A 298 15.34 22.00 5.48
CA THR A 298 15.73 23.09 6.39
C THR A 298 16.57 24.17 5.73
N GLU A 299 17.21 23.82 4.61
CA GLU A 299 18.09 24.71 3.84
C GLU A 299 17.37 25.29 2.63
N SER A 300 17.94 26.37 2.08
CA SER A 300 17.45 26.92 0.80
C SER A 300 17.60 25.89 -0.32
N TRP A 301 16.54 25.69 -1.06
CA TRP A 301 16.45 24.73 -2.14
C TRP A 301 17.17 25.21 -3.40
N THR A 302 17.82 24.28 -4.08
CA THR A 302 18.27 24.43 -5.47
C THR A 302 17.42 23.50 -6.34
N PRO A 303 16.85 23.96 -7.46
CA PRO A 303 16.05 23.08 -8.32
C PRO A 303 16.82 21.84 -8.80
N ILE A 304 16.14 20.69 -8.86
CA ILE A 304 16.66 19.49 -9.52
C ILE A 304 16.64 19.77 -11.02
N THR A 305 17.83 19.91 -11.61
CA THR A 305 18.12 20.57 -12.90
C THR A 305 17.99 22.09 -12.87
N THR A 306 18.84 22.75 -13.64
CA THR A 306 18.95 24.20 -13.73
C THR A 306 18.73 24.64 -15.16
N VAL A 307 17.99 25.73 -15.33
CA VAL A 307 17.74 26.37 -16.61
C VAL A 307 18.08 27.84 -16.47
N ASP A 308 18.82 28.37 -17.44
CA ASP A 308 19.08 29.79 -17.53
C ASP A 308 17.85 30.58 -18.04
N GLU A 309 17.94 31.90 -17.96
CA GLU A 309 16.92 32.83 -18.46
C GLU A 309 16.60 32.70 -19.96
N HIS A 310 17.43 31.99 -20.74
CA HIS A 310 17.24 31.74 -22.17
C HIS A 310 16.60 30.38 -22.45
N GLY A 311 16.26 29.60 -21.41
CA GLY A 311 15.68 28.27 -21.56
C GLY A 311 16.71 27.17 -21.85
N ASN A 312 18.00 27.42 -21.67
CA ASN A 312 19.05 26.42 -21.82
C ASN A 312 19.38 25.80 -20.45
N GLY A 313 19.47 24.48 -20.40
CA GLY A 313 19.72 23.78 -19.16
C GLY A 313 19.72 22.29 -19.32
N ASN A 314 19.99 21.58 -18.22
CA ASN A 314 19.76 20.15 -18.15
C ASN A 314 18.29 19.84 -17.86
N GLN A 315 17.90 18.62 -18.22
CA GLN A 315 16.53 18.11 -18.12
C GLN A 315 16.45 16.91 -17.21
N PHE A 316 15.35 16.80 -16.48
CA PHE A 316 14.97 15.58 -15.81
C PHE A 316 14.21 14.68 -16.80
N LEU A 317 14.75 13.50 -17.08
CA LEU A 317 14.28 12.55 -18.08
C LEU A 317 13.87 11.20 -17.49
N GLY A 318 14.15 10.98 -16.20
CA GLY A 318 13.77 9.76 -15.46
C GLY A 318 12.40 9.89 -14.78
N THR A 319 12.21 9.10 -13.71
CA THR A 319 10.98 9.12 -12.89
C THR A 319 11.29 9.61 -11.49
N PHE A 320 10.50 10.53 -10.94
CA PHE A 320 10.52 10.89 -9.53
C PHE A 320 9.16 10.56 -8.91
N ASP A 321 9.13 9.53 -8.07
CA ASP A 321 7.92 9.05 -7.41
C ASP A 321 7.89 9.48 -5.94
N GLY A 322 6.88 10.23 -5.53
CA GLY A 322 6.69 10.60 -4.13
C GLY A 322 6.26 9.42 -3.25
N ASP A 323 5.78 8.32 -3.81
CA ASP A 323 5.43 7.06 -3.11
C ASP A 323 4.56 7.27 -1.85
N GLY A 324 3.65 8.25 -1.92
CA GLY A 324 2.75 8.61 -0.83
C GLY A 324 3.32 9.59 0.21
N HIS A 325 4.63 9.86 0.17
CA HIS A 325 5.37 10.73 1.08
C HIS A 325 5.27 12.22 0.74
N THR A 326 5.62 13.04 1.73
CA THR A 326 5.56 14.51 1.65
C THR A 326 6.95 15.13 1.76
N ILE A 327 7.24 16.10 0.88
CA ILE A 327 8.37 17.03 1.05
C ILE A 327 7.80 18.33 1.64
N SER A 328 8.28 18.72 2.82
CA SER A 328 7.82 19.92 3.53
C SER A 328 8.87 21.02 3.52
N GLU A 329 8.42 22.27 3.63
CA GLU A 329 9.28 23.45 3.85
C GLU A 329 10.29 23.69 2.71
N LEU A 330 9.91 23.39 1.47
CA LEU A 330 10.73 23.74 0.30
C LEU A 330 10.73 25.27 0.12
N LYS A 331 11.92 25.88 0.18
CA LYS A 331 12.08 27.34 0.14
C LYS A 331 13.20 27.78 -0.79
N PHE A 332 12.95 28.79 -1.60
CA PHE A 332 14.02 29.50 -2.32
C PHE A 332 13.60 30.93 -2.66
N ASN A 333 14.59 31.80 -2.82
CA ASN A 333 14.42 33.14 -3.37
C ASN A 333 15.53 33.37 -4.40
N LEU A 334 15.18 33.28 -5.69
CA LEU A 334 16.11 33.32 -6.82
C LEU A 334 15.82 34.53 -7.72
N SER A 335 16.81 34.98 -8.49
CA SER A 335 16.64 36.03 -9.51
C SER A 335 17.11 35.51 -10.85
N ASP A 336 16.33 35.77 -11.89
CA ASP A 336 16.63 35.43 -13.28
C ASP A 336 16.79 33.90 -13.50
N TYR A 337 16.02 33.11 -12.74
CA TYR A 337 15.97 31.65 -12.79
C TYR A 337 14.61 31.12 -13.21
N ILE A 338 14.60 30.00 -13.92
CA ILE A 338 13.38 29.20 -14.11
C ILE A 338 13.41 28.08 -13.06
N ALA A 339 12.45 28.08 -12.13
CA ALA A 339 12.56 27.25 -10.92
C ALA A 339 11.24 26.62 -10.42
N GLY A 340 11.43 25.52 -9.70
CA GLY A 340 10.46 24.79 -8.91
C GLY A 340 11.17 23.74 -8.08
N LEU A 341 10.49 22.64 -7.71
CA LEU A 341 11.22 21.43 -7.28
C LEU A 341 12.24 21.02 -8.36
N PHE A 342 11.83 21.08 -9.62
CA PHE A 342 12.64 20.91 -10.81
C PHE A 342 12.76 22.22 -11.61
N GLY A 343 13.93 22.46 -12.21
CA GLY A 343 14.09 23.52 -13.20
C GLY A 343 13.35 23.18 -14.50
N MET A 344 13.71 22.04 -15.12
CA MET A 344 13.09 21.53 -16.34
C MET A 344 12.82 20.03 -16.28
N ILE A 345 11.57 19.65 -16.50
CA ILE A 345 11.19 18.26 -16.79
C ILE A 345 11.17 18.09 -18.31
N GLY A 346 11.94 17.14 -18.84
CA GLY A 346 11.99 16.84 -20.27
C GLY A 346 10.87 15.89 -20.71
N THR A 347 10.79 15.60 -22.00
CA THR A 347 9.64 14.88 -22.62
C THR A 347 9.45 13.45 -22.14
N SER A 348 10.50 12.76 -21.70
CA SER A 348 10.40 11.43 -21.05
C SER A 348 10.26 11.50 -19.53
N GLY A 349 10.45 12.69 -18.95
CA GLY A 349 10.42 12.89 -17.50
C GLY A 349 9.03 12.67 -16.92
N VAL A 350 8.96 11.92 -15.83
CA VAL A 350 7.73 11.66 -15.09
C VAL A 350 7.93 12.05 -13.63
N VAL A 351 7.12 12.98 -13.14
CA VAL A 351 7.07 13.32 -11.71
C VAL A 351 5.69 12.96 -11.20
N LYS A 352 5.61 12.02 -10.26
CA LYS A 352 4.32 11.51 -9.80
C LYS A 352 4.23 11.32 -8.29
N ASN A 353 3.01 11.35 -7.78
CA ASN A 353 2.69 11.10 -6.37
C ASN A 353 3.40 12.05 -5.37
N VAL A 354 3.85 13.22 -5.81
CA VAL A 354 4.61 14.17 -4.98
C VAL A 354 3.67 15.09 -4.21
N LYS A 355 3.84 15.17 -2.89
CA LYS A 355 3.21 16.21 -2.07
C LYS A 355 4.26 17.22 -1.63
N LEU A 356 4.10 18.48 -2.02
CA LEU A 356 4.88 19.59 -1.47
C LEU A 356 4.01 20.33 -0.46
N LYS A 357 4.48 20.44 0.77
CA LYS A 357 3.72 21.07 1.86
C LYS A 357 4.45 22.30 2.40
N ASP A 358 3.70 23.36 2.66
CA ASP A 358 4.18 24.60 3.30
C ASP A 358 5.40 25.20 2.56
N CYS A 359 5.33 25.27 1.23
CA CYS A 359 6.41 25.80 0.40
C CYS A 359 6.46 27.34 0.43
N ASN A 360 7.66 27.93 0.28
CA ASN A 360 7.83 29.37 0.07
C ASN A 360 8.84 29.61 -1.06
N MET A 361 8.31 29.77 -2.27
CA MET A 361 9.09 29.85 -3.49
C MET A 361 8.94 31.24 -4.11
N SER A 362 10.06 31.86 -4.46
CA SER A 362 10.09 33.19 -5.06
C SER A 362 11.13 33.28 -6.17
N VAL A 363 10.73 33.80 -7.32
CA VAL A 363 11.61 34.12 -8.46
C VAL A 363 11.39 35.57 -8.90
N SER A 364 12.43 36.40 -8.86
CA SER A 364 12.43 37.69 -9.57
C SER A 364 12.92 37.53 -11.02
N GLY A 365 12.38 38.33 -11.94
CA GLY A 365 12.77 38.37 -13.36
C GLY A 365 12.35 37.19 -14.26
N GLN A 366 11.90 36.05 -13.72
CA GLN A 366 11.66 34.82 -14.51
C GLN A 366 10.53 33.93 -13.95
N VAL A 367 10.38 32.72 -14.51
CA VAL A 367 9.27 31.76 -14.33
C VAL A 367 9.37 30.95 -13.03
N CYS A 368 8.25 30.75 -12.34
CA CYS A 368 8.17 29.83 -11.20
C CYS A 368 6.98 28.87 -11.27
N GLY A 369 7.22 27.59 -10.97
CA GLY A 369 6.18 26.62 -10.69
C GLY A 369 6.51 25.78 -9.46
N GLY A 370 5.51 25.21 -8.79
CA GLY A 370 5.78 24.43 -7.57
C GLY A 370 6.56 23.14 -7.82
N ILE A 371 6.15 22.35 -8.82
CA ILE A 371 6.85 21.13 -9.23
C ILE A 371 7.92 21.46 -10.27
N ALA A 372 7.60 22.24 -11.29
CA ALA A 372 8.52 22.54 -12.39
C ALA A 372 8.49 24.01 -12.81
N GLY A 373 9.64 24.60 -13.08
CA GLY A 373 9.69 25.86 -13.80
C GLY A 373 9.17 25.67 -15.24
N VAL A 374 9.77 24.73 -15.97
CA VAL A 374 9.35 24.32 -17.32
C VAL A 374 9.01 22.83 -17.35
N ASN A 375 7.86 22.49 -17.93
CA ASN A 375 7.44 21.11 -18.15
C ASN A 375 7.28 20.78 -19.64
N TYR A 376 7.99 19.74 -20.08
CA TYR A 376 7.80 19.06 -21.36
C TYR A 376 7.25 17.62 -21.17
N GLY A 377 7.25 17.11 -19.94
CA GLY A 377 6.93 15.72 -19.61
C GLY A 377 5.58 15.56 -18.90
N THR A 378 5.52 14.59 -18.00
CA THR A 378 4.30 14.25 -17.24
C THR A 378 4.44 14.61 -15.77
N ILE A 379 3.45 15.35 -15.25
CA ILE A 379 3.26 15.63 -13.82
C ILE A 379 1.93 14.99 -13.40
N GLU A 380 1.97 13.99 -12.54
CA GLU A 380 0.80 13.13 -12.27
C GLU A 380 0.57 12.93 -10.76
N ASN A 381 -0.64 13.16 -10.28
CA ASN A 381 -0.95 12.97 -8.85
C ASN A 381 -0.02 13.78 -7.92
N CYS A 382 0.27 15.02 -8.31
CA CYS A 382 1.14 15.92 -7.56
C CYS A 382 0.33 17.04 -6.91
N HIS A 383 0.67 17.37 -5.66
CA HIS A 383 -0.13 18.25 -4.83
C HIS A 383 0.73 19.28 -4.09
N ILE A 384 0.42 20.56 -4.29
CA ILE A 384 0.96 21.64 -3.46
C ILE A 384 -0.05 21.94 -2.35
N ILE A 385 0.38 21.81 -1.10
CA ILE A 385 -0.45 21.88 0.11
C ILE A 385 0.01 23.07 0.95
N GLY A 386 -0.65 24.20 0.76
CA GLY A 386 -0.36 25.45 1.46
C GLY A 386 0.97 26.08 1.07
N GLY A 387 1.24 27.26 1.63
CA GLY A 387 2.42 28.04 1.29
C GLY A 387 2.19 29.09 0.20
N THR A 388 3.28 29.60 -0.38
CA THR A 388 3.26 30.70 -1.36
C THR A 388 4.22 30.45 -2.52
N ILE A 389 3.78 30.78 -3.73
CA ILE A 389 4.59 30.74 -4.95
C ILE A 389 4.52 32.11 -5.62
N THR A 390 5.66 32.76 -5.79
CA THR A 390 5.77 34.11 -6.34
C THR A 390 6.71 34.15 -7.54
N SER A 391 6.30 34.81 -8.62
CA SER A 391 7.14 35.09 -9.79
C SER A 391 6.90 36.51 -10.32
N GLU A 392 7.94 37.17 -10.83
CA GLU A 392 7.78 38.44 -11.56
C GLU A 392 7.45 38.26 -13.06
N PHE A 393 7.27 37.01 -13.51
CA PHE A 393 6.90 36.67 -14.89
C PHE A 393 5.72 35.68 -14.87
N ASP A 394 5.89 34.46 -15.39
CA ASP A 394 4.86 33.41 -15.39
C ASP A 394 4.91 32.59 -14.09
N ALA A 395 3.73 32.38 -13.50
CA ALA A 395 3.60 31.62 -12.26
C ALA A 395 2.51 30.56 -12.35
N GLY A 396 2.79 29.36 -11.83
CA GLY A 396 1.80 28.30 -11.68
C GLY A 396 1.96 27.50 -10.40
N GLY A 397 0.85 26.95 -9.89
CA GLY A 397 0.88 26.06 -8.73
C GLY A 397 1.79 24.85 -8.96
N LEU A 398 1.66 24.18 -10.11
CA LEU A 398 2.41 22.97 -10.44
C LEU A 398 3.54 23.25 -11.42
N ALA A 399 3.24 23.93 -12.53
CA ALA A 399 4.23 24.27 -13.54
C ALA A 399 4.18 25.75 -13.86
N GLY A 400 5.33 26.42 -14.00
CA GLY A 400 5.34 27.79 -14.50
C GLY A 400 4.84 27.84 -15.94
N VAL A 401 5.47 27.03 -16.80
CA VAL A 401 5.06 26.84 -18.20
C VAL A 401 5.07 25.38 -18.64
N CYS A 402 4.10 25.03 -19.48
CA CYS A 402 4.06 23.80 -20.26
C CYS A 402 4.31 24.14 -21.73
N LEU A 403 5.37 23.58 -22.30
CA LEU A 403 5.83 23.88 -23.66
C LEU A 403 5.50 22.72 -24.62
N TYR A 404 6.24 22.59 -25.72
CA TYR A 404 5.99 21.62 -26.79
C TYR A 404 6.14 20.15 -26.36
N GLY A 405 5.68 19.23 -27.19
CA GLY A 405 5.91 17.79 -26.97
C GLY A 405 4.80 17.11 -26.17
N ALA A 406 3.60 17.71 -26.18
CA ALA A 406 2.40 17.21 -25.51
C ALA A 406 2.58 16.91 -24.01
N PRO A 407 3.06 17.86 -23.19
CA PRO A 407 3.15 17.69 -21.75
C PRO A 407 1.79 17.36 -21.14
N ARG A 408 1.80 16.63 -20.02
CA ARG A 408 0.56 16.18 -19.36
C ARG A 408 0.60 16.54 -17.89
N ILE A 409 -0.49 17.14 -17.40
CA ILE A 409 -0.72 17.32 -15.96
C ILE A 409 -2.03 16.63 -15.60
N VAL A 410 -1.96 15.62 -14.73
CA VAL A 410 -3.08 14.71 -14.46
C VAL A 410 -3.28 14.56 -12.97
N ALA A 411 -4.53 14.69 -12.50
CA ALA A 411 -4.90 14.47 -11.11
C ALA A 411 -4.10 15.32 -10.10
N CYS A 412 -3.72 16.54 -10.48
CA CYS A 412 -2.90 17.42 -9.65
C CYS A 412 -3.74 18.47 -8.93
N SER A 413 -3.25 18.97 -7.80
CA SER A 413 -3.91 20.07 -7.09
C SER A 413 -2.97 21.11 -6.52
N ASN A 414 -3.48 22.33 -6.37
CA ASN A 414 -2.81 23.42 -5.68
C ASN A 414 -3.70 24.02 -4.57
N SER A 415 -3.12 24.25 -3.40
CA SER A 415 -3.70 25.08 -2.35
C SER A 415 -2.75 26.16 -1.82
N ALA A 416 -1.59 26.36 -2.46
CA ALA A 416 -0.71 27.49 -2.18
C ALA A 416 -1.23 28.76 -2.85
N ASP A 417 -0.99 29.91 -2.22
CA ASP A 417 -1.30 31.20 -2.83
C ASP A 417 -0.26 31.53 -3.92
N ILE A 418 -0.72 31.88 -5.10
CA ILE A 418 0.10 32.17 -6.27
C ILE A 418 0.06 33.66 -6.56
N THR A 419 1.23 34.28 -6.67
CA THR A 419 1.38 35.69 -7.08
C THR A 419 2.28 35.79 -8.29
N GLY A 420 1.81 36.41 -9.37
CA GLY A 420 2.59 36.65 -10.58
C GLY A 420 2.42 38.06 -11.15
N LEU A 421 3.28 38.49 -12.07
CA LEU A 421 3.13 39.80 -12.73
C LEU A 421 2.76 39.71 -14.22
N GLU A 422 2.96 38.57 -14.88
CA GLU A 422 2.51 38.31 -16.25
C GLU A 422 1.38 37.27 -16.30
N ARG A 423 1.64 36.03 -16.71
CA ARG A 423 0.61 35.00 -16.90
C ARG A 423 0.58 34.09 -15.68
N VAL A 424 -0.53 34.14 -14.94
CA VAL A 424 -0.65 33.52 -13.63
C VAL A 424 -1.78 32.51 -13.63
N GLY A 425 -1.51 31.26 -13.27
CA GLY A 425 -2.52 30.22 -13.16
C GLY A 425 -2.46 29.48 -11.83
N GLY A 426 -3.61 29.03 -11.33
CA GLY A 426 -3.66 28.20 -10.12
C GLY A 426 -2.91 26.86 -10.26
N ILE A 427 -2.83 26.31 -11.48
CA ILE A 427 -2.08 25.08 -11.80
C ILE A 427 -0.91 25.37 -12.73
N VAL A 428 -1.14 26.08 -13.84
CA VAL A 428 -0.09 26.41 -14.81
C VAL A 428 -0.16 27.87 -15.23
N GLY A 429 0.96 28.59 -15.28
CA GLY A 429 0.99 29.95 -15.83
C GLY A 429 0.60 29.97 -17.31
N VAL A 430 1.32 29.19 -18.13
CA VAL A 430 1.09 29.09 -19.57
C VAL A 430 1.11 27.66 -20.07
N VAL A 431 0.18 27.30 -20.94
CA VAL A 431 0.19 26.02 -21.66
C VAL A 431 0.20 26.28 -23.16
N TRP A 432 1.30 25.94 -23.83
CA TRP A 432 1.45 26.08 -25.29
C TRP A 432 0.99 24.84 -26.06
N ASP A 433 1.18 23.67 -25.47
CA ASP A 433 0.84 22.37 -26.01
C ASP A 433 0.56 21.43 -24.82
N GLY A 434 -0.13 20.31 -25.05
CA GLY A 434 -0.40 19.31 -24.02
C GLY A 434 -1.85 19.26 -23.51
N SER A 435 -2.01 18.72 -22.30
CA SER A 435 -3.33 18.52 -21.68
C SER A 435 -3.30 18.56 -20.16
N LEU A 436 -4.38 19.09 -19.59
CA LEU A 436 -4.68 19.05 -18.16
C LEU A 436 -5.94 18.20 -17.95
N ILE A 437 -5.88 17.20 -17.07
CA ILE A 437 -7.00 16.30 -16.79
C ILE A 437 -7.22 16.20 -15.29
N GLY A 438 -8.43 16.50 -14.83
CA GLY A 438 -8.82 16.27 -13.43
C GLY A 438 -8.01 17.09 -12.42
N CYS A 439 -7.66 18.33 -12.74
CA CYS A 439 -6.83 19.17 -11.87
C CYS A 439 -7.66 20.22 -11.11
N CYS A 440 -7.24 20.58 -9.89
CA CYS A 440 -7.99 21.55 -9.10
C CYS A 440 -7.16 22.56 -8.29
N ASN A 441 -7.66 23.79 -8.22
CA ASN A 441 -7.04 24.88 -7.45
C ASN A 441 -7.96 25.42 -6.34
N THR A 442 -7.40 25.56 -5.15
CA THR A 442 -8.05 26.16 -3.98
C THR A 442 -7.27 27.33 -3.40
N GLY A 443 -6.03 27.55 -3.86
CA GLY A 443 -5.21 28.68 -3.46
C GLY A 443 -5.59 29.97 -4.20
N THR A 444 -5.33 31.12 -3.59
CA THR A 444 -5.62 32.41 -4.20
C THR A 444 -4.68 32.66 -5.36
N VAL A 445 -5.21 33.09 -6.51
CA VAL A 445 -4.39 33.49 -7.67
C VAL A 445 -4.45 35.00 -7.81
N THR A 446 -3.31 35.65 -7.60
CA THR A 446 -3.15 37.11 -7.68
C THR A 446 -2.20 37.46 -8.81
N GLY A 447 -2.60 38.39 -9.67
CA GLY A 447 -1.72 38.88 -10.72
C GLY A 447 -1.99 40.32 -11.14
N ASN A 448 -1.19 40.81 -12.09
CA ASN A 448 -1.37 42.13 -12.67
C ASN A 448 -2.68 42.19 -13.46
N SER A 449 -3.54 43.18 -13.15
CA SER A 449 -4.85 43.34 -13.81
C SER A 449 -4.77 43.62 -15.31
N ASN A 450 -3.60 44.00 -15.83
CA ASN A 450 -3.36 44.21 -17.27
C ASN A 450 -2.89 42.95 -18.01
N MET A 451 -2.69 41.84 -17.30
CA MET A 451 -2.22 40.57 -17.84
C MET A 451 -3.27 39.46 -17.60
N THR A 452 -2.95 38.20 -17.94
CA THR A 452 -3.88 37.08 -17.78
C THR A 452 -3.71 36.37 -16.44
N VAL A 453 -4.81 36.24 -15.71
CA VAL A 453 -4.87 35.59 -14.40
C VAL A 453 -6.03 34.61 -14.44
N GLY A 454 -5.75 33.33 -14.26
CA GLY A 454 -6.73 32.26 -14.37
C GLY A 454 -6.75 31.33 -13.16
N GLY A 455 -7.94 30.84 -12.83
CA GLY A 455 -8.13 29.91 -11.72
C GLY A 455 -7.39 28.57 -11.89
N ILE A 456 -7.22 28.09 -13.13
CA ILE A 456 -6.41 26.90 -13.47
C ILE A 456 -5.21 27.30 -14.32
N VAL A 457 -5.45 27.92 -15.47
CA VAL A 457 -4.41 28.34 -16.40
C VAL A 457 -4.49 29.83 -16.68
N GLY A 458 -3.35 30.53 -16.64
CA GLY A 458 -3.28 31.95 -17.02
C GLY A 458 -3.51 32.15 -18.52
N THR A 459 -2.72 31.48 -19.36
CA THR A 459 -2.91 31.45 -20.82
C THR A 459 -2.90 30.02 -21.36
N ASP A 460 -3.93 29.66 -22.12
CA ASP A 460 -4.13 28.30 -22.64
C ASP A 460 -4.18 28.28 -24.17
N TYR A 461 -3.44 27.33 -24.75
CA TYR A 461 -3.49 26.93 -26.16
C TYR A 461 -3.73 25.42 -26.31
N SER A 462 -4.24 24.77 -25.25
CA SER A 462 -4.26 23.31 -25.07
C SER A 462 -5.67 22.78 -24.74
N GLN A 463 -5.75 21.56 -24.17
CA GLN A 463 -7.01 20.94 -23.75
C GLN A 463 -7.09 20.83 -22.23
N LEU A 464 -8.11 21.45 -21.64
CA LEU A 464 -8.47 21.30 -20.22
C LEU A 464 -9.70 20.40 -20.11
N THR A 465 -9.56 19.29 -19.38
CA THR A 465 -10.66 18.34 -19.13
C THR A 465 -10.92 18.23 -17.64
N ALA A 466 -12.16 18.48 -17.20
CA ALA A 466 -12.58 18.40 -15.80
C ALA A 466 -11.63 19.14 -14.84
N CYS A 467 -11.33 20.41 -15.12
CA CYS A 467 -10.44 21.22 -14.27
C CYS A 467 -11.21 22.33 -13.55
N TYR A 468 -11.04 22.41 -12.23
CA TYR A 468 -11.95 23.15 -11.34
C TYR A 468 -11.22 24.01 -10.30
N PHE A 469 -11.68 25.24 -10.07
CA PHE A 469 -11.07 26.14 -9.08
C PHE A 469 -12.11 26.79 -8.16
N SER A 470 -11.73 27.13 -6.93
CA SER A 470 -12.63 27.82 -5.96
C SER A 470 -12.16 29.21 -5.54
N ALA A 471 -10.86 29.51 -5.68
CA ALA A 471 -10.27 30.80 -5.33
C ALA A 471 -9.53 31.39 -6.54
N GLY A 472 -9.70 32.69 -6.80
CA GLY A 472 -9.05 33.41 -7.89
C GLY A 472 -9.96 34.39 -8.64
N ASN A 473 -9.34 35.32 -9.37
CA ASN A 473 -10.02 36.21 -10.32
C ASN A 473 -10.11 35.50 -11.68
N ASP A 474 -11.27 35.50 -12.32
CA ASP A 474 -11.50 34.73 -13.56
C ASP A 474 -11.37 35.61 -14.82
N ASN A 475 -10.12 35.88 -15.20
CA ASN A 475 -9.77 36.39 -16.53
C ASN A 475 -8.99 35.33 -17.33
N GLY A 476 -9.11 34.04 -16.98
CA GLY A 476 -8.32 32.95 -17.56
C GLY A 476 -9.15 31.70 -17.85
N TYR A 477 -8.58 30.50 -17.70
CA TYR A 477 -9.21 29.23 -18.06
C TYR A 477 -9.49 28.34 -16.84
N GLY A 478 -10.65 27.67 -16.84
CA GLY A 478 -11.08 26.70 -15.82
C GLY A 478 -12.59 26.79 -15.50
N THR A 479 -13.13 25.83 -14.75
CA THR A 479 -14.52 25.90 -14.24
C THR A 479 -14.55 26.33 -12.78
N GLN A 480 -15.19 27.45 -12.47
CA GLN A 480 -15.28 27.93 -11.09
C GLN A 480 -16.32 27.14 -10.28
N ILE A 481 -15.92 26.73 -9.07
CA ILE A 481 -16.80 26.17 -8.04
C ILE A 481 -17.41 27.32 -7.25
N THR A 482 -18.74 27.31 -7.14
CA THR A 482 -19.49 28.26 -6.30
C THR A 482 -19.89 27.60 -4.99
N ASN A 483 -19.97 28.38 -3.91
CA ASN A 483 -20.38 27.91 -2.57
C ASN A 483 -19.54 26.75 -1.97
N ASN A 484 -18.35 26.49 -2.50
CA ASN A 484 -17.47 25.40 -2.07
C ASN A 484 -18.12 23.99 -2.14
N ASP A 485 -19.04 23.76 -3.10
CA ASP A 485 -19.60 22.44 -3.37
C ASP A 485 -18.83 21.74 -4.50
N TRP A 486 -17.97 20.80 -4.12
CA TRP A 486 -17.12 20.05 -5.03
C TRP A 486 -17.74 18.73 -5.52
N SER A 487 -18.97 18.39 -5.13
CA SER A 487 -19.51 17.04 -5.32
C SER A 487 -19.61 16.64 -6.80
N SER A 488 -20.13 17.54 -7.64
CA SER A 488 -20.23 17.31 -9.09
C SER A 488 -18.85 17.33 -9.75
N ALA A 489 -17.99 18.27 -9.35
CA ALA A 489 -16.63 18.37 -9.85
C ALA A 489 -15.80 17.12 -9.57
N ILE A 490 -15.88 16.56 -8.37
CA ILE A 490 -15.24 15.29 -8.01
C ILE A 490 -15.73 14.16 -8.92
N THR A 491 -17.04 14.08 -9.16
CA THR A 491 -17.62 13.07 -10.06
C THR A 491 -17.06 13.21 -11.48
N ASP A 492 -17.04 14.43 -12.01
CA ASP A 492 -16.53 14.71 -13.37
C ASP A 492 -15.03 14.43 -13.49
N MET A 493 -14.23 14.84 -12.49
CA MET A 493 -12.81 14.55 -12.43
C MET A 493 -12.56 13.04 -12.43
N ASN A 494 -13.29 12.29 -11.61
CA ASN A 494 -13.16 10.83 -11.53
C ASN A 494 -13.55 10.13 -12.83
N ASN A 495 -14.61 10.59 -13.50
CA ASN A 495 -15.03 10.06 -14.79
C ASN A 495 -13.96 10.34 -15.87
N ALA A 496 -13.47 11.58 -15.95
CA ALA A 496 -12.42 11.95 -16.91
C ALA A 496 -11.12 11.17 -16.69
N LEU A 497 -10.73 10.95 -15.43
CA LEU A 497 -9.56 10.14 -15.09
C LEU A 497 -9.74 8.68 -15.52
N GLN A 498 -10.90 8.07 -15.23
CA GLN A 498 -11.21 6.70 -15.64
C GLN A 498 -11.29 6.54 -17.16
N GLU A 499 -11.92 7.48 -17.87
CA GLU A 499 -11.97 7.51 -19.33
C GLU A 499 -10.58 7.64 -19.96
N ALA A 500 -9.69 8.39 -19.31
CA ALA A 500 -8.29 8.52 -19.69
C ALA A 500 -7.40 7.33 -19.25
N GLY A 501 -7.97 6.31 -18.58
CA GLY A 501 -7.27 5.09 -18.18
C GLY A 501 -6.53 5.17 -16.84
N TYR A 502 -6.77 6.19 -16.03
CA TYR A 502 -6.18 6.35 -14.70
C TYR A 502 -7.03 5.71 -13.61
N ASN A 503 -6.36 5.15 -12.60
CA ASN A 503 -7.00 4.54 -11.42
C ASN A 503 -7.12 5.51 -10.24
N TYR A 504 -6.74 6.78 -10.41
CA TYR A 504 -6.90 7.82 -9.41
C TYR A 504 -8.36 8.15 -9.15
N GLN A 505 -8.69 8.36 -7.87
CA GLN A 505 -10.03 8.74 -7.45
C GLN A 505 -9.96 9.87 -6.42
N TYR A 506 -10.59 10.99 -6.74
CA TYR A 506 -10.92 12.03 -5.79
C TYR A 506 -12.10 11.60 -4.90
N GLU A 507 -12.01 11.98 -3.63
CA GLU A 507 -13.10 11.90 -2.66
C GLU A 507 -13.27 13.23 -1.94
N MET A 508 -14.39 13.38 -1.25
CA MET A 508 -14.67 14.56 -0.45
C MET A 508 -13.86 14.48 0.85
N GLY A 509 -12.85 15.34 0.97
CA GLY A 509 -12.00 15.44 2.14
C GLY A 509 -12.56 16.37 3.22
N ALA A 510 -11.69 16.72 4.17
CA ALA A 510 -12.01 17.71 5.19
C ALA A 510 -12.38 19.06 4.57
N ASN A 511 -13.30 19.80 5.21
CA ASN A 511 -13.81 21.10 4.76
C ASN A 511 -14.46 21.08 3.36
N ASN A 512 -14.97 19.93 2.93
CA ASN A 512 -15.59 19.72 1.62
C ASN A 512 -14.65 20.01 0.44
N LEU A 513 -13.34 19.78 0.61
CA LEU A 513 -12.36 19.96 -0.46
C LEU A 513 -12.01 18.62 -1.12
N PRO A 514 -11.71 18.60 -2.43
CA PRO A 514 -11.31 17.39 -3.13
C PRO A 514 -9.94 16.92 -2.61
N VAL A 515 -9.85 15.65 -2.26
CA VAL A 515 -8.59 14.98 -1.93
C VAL A 515 -8.48 13.70 -2.73
N ILE A 516 -7.29 13.35 -3.19
CA ILE A 516 -7.10 12.09 -3.89
C ILE A 516 -6.99 10.94 -2.89
N LYS A 517 -7.70 9.85 -3.17
CA LYS A 517 -7.61 8.63 -2.40
C LYS A 517 -6.28 7.96 -2.72
N SER A 518 -5.50 7.66 -1.69
CA SER A 518 -4.34 6.77 -1.84
C SER A 518 -4.89 5.42 -2.28
N THR A 519 -4.66 5.03 -3.54
CA THR A 519 -4.95 3.67 -3.97
C THR A 519 -3.96 2.76 -3.24
N ASN A 520 -4.50 1.83 -2.43
CA ASN A 520 -3.72 0.90 -1.60
C ASN A 520 -2.73 0.06 -2.40
#